data_AF-A0A959DU60-F1
#
_entry.id   AF-A0A959DU60-F1
#
_cell.length_a   1.000
_cell.length_b   1.000
_cell.length_c   1.000
_cell.angle_alpha   90.00
_cell.angle_beta   90.00
_cell.angle_gamma   90.00
#
_symmetry.space_group_name_H-M   'P 1'
#
loop_
_entity.id
_entity.type
_entity.pdbx_description
1 polymer ?
#
loop_
_entity_poly.entity_id
_entity_poly.type
_entity_poly.pdbx_seq_one_letter_code
_entity_poly.pdbx_strand_id
1 'polypeptide(L)'
;VPRYDIKGKEILKTQEKYYVSDISIIYATMGQRDRLISGILENIVFLELKRRGFKVYVGKLDSSEIDFVAQQRAKKIYIQVAYKLENEQVVKREFGNLLNINDQYPKYVVTMDEFWKDSIEGVQHLYITDFLMKEAW
;
A
#
# COMPACT_ATOMS: atom_id res chain seq x y z
N VAL A 1 8.26 10.56 3.05
CA VAL A 1 7.06 10.31 2.21
C VAL A 1 5.92 11.05 2.86
N PRO A 2 5.48 12.15 2.25
CA PRO A 2 4.50 13.04 2.85
C PRO A 2 3.14 12.35 2.98
N ARG A 3 2.37 12.78 3.97
CA ARG A 3 0.98 12.36 4.14
C ARG A 3 0.07 13.20 3.27
N TYR A 4 -0.96 12.57 2.72
CA TYR A 4 -1.97 13.22 1.89
C TYR A 4 -3.35 12.99 2.52
N ASP A 5 -4.04 14.09 2.85
CA ASP A 5 -5.43 14.03 3.27
C ASP A 5 -6.31 13.77 2.04
N ILE A 6 -6.91 12.59 1.98
CA ILE A 6 -7.74 12.18 0.84
C ILE A 6 -9.01 13.04 0.76
N LYS A 7 -9.57 13.42 1.90
CA LYS A 7 -10.82 14.18 2.01
C LYS A 7 -10.57 15.68 1.79
N GLY A 8 -9.55 16.23 2.44
CA GLY A 8 -9.12 17.63 2.30
C GLY A 8 -8.39 17.91 0.98
N LYS A 9 -7.90 16.87 0.30
CA LYS A 9 -7.11 16.93 -0.94
C LYS A 9 -5.83 17.76 -0.82
N GLU A 10 -5.18 17.69 0.33
CA GLU A 10 -3.97 18.46 0.64
C GLU A 10 -2.84 17.59 1.18
N ILE A 11 -1.62 18.08 1.03
CA ILE A 11 -0.43 17.44 1.60
C ILE A 11 -0.25 17.96 3.02
N LEU A 12 -0.21 17.03 3.98
CA LEU A 12 0.04 17.34 5.38
C LEU A 12 1.54 17.59 5.59
N LYS A 13 1.86 18.62 6.37
CA LYS A 13 3.25 19.05 6.63
C LYS A 13 3.96 18.27 7.73
N THR A 14 3.30 17.30 8.36
CA THR A 14 3.81 16.57 9.53
C THR A 14 3.62 15.06 9.40
N GLN A 15 4.36 14.31 10.23
CA GLN A 15 4.26 12.85 10.36
C GLN A 15 4.56 12.06 9.07
N GLU A 16 5.55 12.51 8.30
CA GLU A 16 6.01 11.73 7.14
C GLU A 16 6.51 10.34 7.54
N LYS A 17 6.31 9.35 6.66
CA LYS A 17 6.95 8.04 6.77
C LYS A 17 8.26 7.99 5.98
N TYR A 18 9.22 7.20 6.46
CA TYR A 18 10.50 6.97 5.80
C TYR A 18 10.61 5.53 5.35
N TYR A 19 11.08 5.33 4.12
CA TYR A 19 11.32 4.02 3.51
C TYR A 19 12.77 3.96 3.08
N VAL A 20 13.37 2.79 3.19
CA VAL A 20 14.78 2.58 2.87
C VAL A 20 14.91 2.32 1.37
N SER A 21 15.91 2.93 0.73
CA SER A 21 16.19 2.72 -0.69
C SER A 21 16.63 1.30 -1.02
N ASP A 22 17.18 0.58 -0.04
CA ASP A 22 17.61 -0.81 -0.13
C ASP A 22 17.20 -1.58 1.13
N ILE A 23 16.41 -2.63 0.94
CA ILE A 23 15.88 -3.47 2.02
C ILE A 23 16.99 -4.26 2.72
N SER A 24 18.10 -4.55 2.02
CA SER A 24 19.24 -5.26 2.60
C SER A 24 19.84 -4.52 3.79
N ILE A 25 19.71 -3.19 3.87
CA ILE A 25 20.15 -2.38 5.02
C ILE A 25 19.38 -2.76 6.29
N ILE A 26 18.07 -3.02 6.18
CA ILE A 26 17.25 -3.48 7.30
C ILE A 26 17.76 -4.84 7.77
N TYR A 27 18.01 -5.76 6.83
CA TYR A 27 18.51 -7.09 7.15
C TYR A 27 19.89 -7.05 7.80
N ALA A 28 20.82 -6.26 7.24
CA ALA A 28 22.19 -6.13 7.75
C ALA A 28 22.24 -5.53 9.15
N THR A 29 21.32 -4.62 9.48
CA THR A 29 21.31 -3.92 10.78
C THR A 29 20.46 -4.62 11.84
N MET A 30 19.35 -5.25 11.45
CA MET A 30 18.38 -5.83 12.38
C MET A 30 18.34 -7.36 12.37
N GLY A 31 19.00 -8.00 11.39
CA GLY A 31 18.92 -9.43 11.12
C GLY A 31 17.57 -9.86 10.53
N GLN A 32 17.41 -11.16 10.32
CA GLN A 32 16.14 -11.73 9.90
C GLN A 32 15.15 -11.76 11.06
N ARG A 33 13.99 -11.12 10.89
CA ARG A 33 12.93 -11.10 11.90
C ARG A 33 11.56 -11.13 11.22
N ASP A 34 10.78 -12.17 11.47
CA ASP A 34 9.47 -12.36 10.83
C ASP A 34 8.50 -11.20 11.07
N ARG A 35 8.58 -10.58 12.25
CA ARG A 35 7.79 -9.38 12.59
C ARG A 35 8.03 -8.18 11.66
N LEU A 36 9.13 -8.17 10.90
CA LEU A 36 9.46 -7.09 9.96
C LEU A 36 8.90 -7.34 8.55
N ILE A 37 8.38 -8.54 8.25
CA ILE A 37 7.96 -8.91 6.89
C ILE A 37 6.90 -7.93 6.35
N SER A 38 5.92 -7.53 7.16
CA SER A 38 4.89 -6.57 6.73
C SER A 38 5.49 -5.23 6.31
N GLY A 39 6.44 -4.69 7.08
CA GLY A 39 7.11 -3.43 6.76
C GLY A 39 8.07 -3.54 5.58
N ILE A 40 8.73 -4.70 5.42
CA ILE A 40 9.55 -5.00 4.24
C ILE A 40 8.67 -5.04 2.99
N LEU A 41 7.51 -5.69 3.05
CA LEU A 41 6.56 -5.76 1.94
C LEU A 41 6.06 -4.36 1.55
N GLU A 42 5.70 -3.54 2.54
CA GLU A 42 5.32 -2.13 2.33
C GLU A 42 6.45 -1.36 1.65
N ASN A 43 7.71 -1.56 2.06
CA ASN A 43 8.89 -0.94 1.44
C ASN A 43 9.12 -1.42 -0.01
N ILE A 44 8.91 -2.71 -0.31
CA ILE A 44 9.00 -3.24 -1.68
C ILE A 44 7.98 -2.55 -2.59
N VAL A 45 6.72 -2.47 -2.15
CA VAL A 45 5.65 -1.80 -2.90
C VAL A 45 5.99 -0.32 -3.10
N PHE A 46 6.49 0.36 -2.08
CA PHE A 46 6.97 1.75 -2.19
C PHE A 46 8.05 1.91 -3.26
N LEU A 47 9.10 1.09 -3.22
CA LEU A 47 10.20 1.16 -4.17
C LEU A 47 9.72 0.92 -5.60
N GLU A 48 8.80 -0.03 -5.79
CA GLU A 48 8.22 -0.30 -7.10
C GLU A 48 7.42 0.89 -7.65
N LEU A 49 6.57 1.51 -6.82
CA LEU A 49 5.83 2.72 -7.20
C LEU A 49 6.79 3.85 -7.60
N LYS A 50 7.88 4.03 -6.84
CA LYS A 50 8.92 5.01 -7.15
C LYS A 50 9.64 4.68 -8.46
N ARG A 51 10.00 3.42 -8.69
CA ARG A 51 10.65 2.94 -9.93
C ARG A 51 9.80 3.22 -11.16
N ARG A 52 8.48 3.08 -11.06
CA ARG A 52 7.53 3.39 -12.14
C ARG A 52 7.20 4.88 -12.29
N GLY A 53 7.84 5.75 -11.51
CA GLY A 53 7.71 7.21 -11.65
C GLY A 53 6.45 7.80 -11.02
N PHE A 54 5.84 7.13 -10.04
CA PHE A 54 4.74 7.71 -9.28
C PHE A 54 5.25 8.73 -8.24
N LYS A 55 4.43 9.77 -8.01
CA LYS A 55 4.44 10.53 -6.76
C LYS A 55 3.67 9.72 -5.74
N VAL A 56 4.31 9.40 -4.62
CA VAL A 56 3.77 8.49 -3.60
C VAL A 56 3.55 9.26 -2.32
N TYR A 57 2.41 9.02 -1.69
CA TYR A 57 2.00 9.62 -0.43
C TYR A 57 1.44 8.52 0.48
N VAL A 58 1.47 8.75 1.79
CA VAL A 58 0.68 7.94 2.74
C VAL A 58 -0.70 8.60 2.85
N GLY A 59 -1.76 7.85 2.60
CA GLY A 59 -3.13 8.39 2.62
C GLY A 59 -3.67 8.51 4.03
N LYS A 60 -4.36 9.60 4.33
CA LYS A 60 -5.19 9.76 5.51
C LYS A 60 -6.64 9.93 5.07
N LEU A 61 -7.53 9.09 5.61
CA LEU A 61 -8.97 9.21 5.43
C LEU A 61 -9.64 9.17 6.80
N ASP A 62 -10.11 10.32 7.26
CA ASP A 62 -10.63 10.51 8.62
C ASP A 62 -9.62 10.01 9.68
N SER A 63 -9.88 8.88 10.35
CA SER A 63 -8.97 8.23 11.30
C SER A 63 -8.19 7.04 10.71
N SER A 64 -8.53 6.60 9.50
CA SER A 64 -7.87 5.49 8.80
C SER A 64 -6.66 5.96 8.01
N GLU A 65 -5.67 5.09 7.91
CA GLU A 65 -4.50 5.27 7.05
C GLU A 65 -4.60 4.33 5.86
N ILE A 66 -4.26 4.86 4.68
CA ILE A 66 -4.04 4.08 3.46
C ILE A 66 -2.54 4.04 3.23
N ASP A 67 -1.96 2.86 3.04
CA ASP A 67 -0.49 2.74 2.97
C ASP A 67 0.09 3.60 1.86
N PHE A 68 -0.51 3.55 0.66
CA PHE A 68 -0.09 4.37 -0.46
C PHE A 68 -1.24 4.97 -1.26
N VAL A 69 -1.10 6.27 -1.52
CA VAL A 69 -1.74 6.98 -2.63
C VAL A 69 -0.66 7.26 -3.66
N ALA A 70 -0.75 6.63 -4.83
CA ALA A 70 0.22 6.81 -5.90
C ALA A 70 -0.41 7.59 -7.06
N GLN A 71 0.23 8.68 -7.47
CA GLN A 71 -0.23 9.57 -8.53
C GLN A 71 0.80 9.72 -9.64
N GLN A 72 0.35 9.59 -10.88
CA GLN A 72 1.14 9.86 -12.08
C GLN A 72 0.26 10.50 -13.14
N ARG A 73 0.49 11.79 -13.43
CA ARG A 73 -0.35 12.59 -14.35
C ARG A 73 -1.83 12.52 -13.92
N ALA A 74 -2.70 12.01 -14.78
CA ALA A 74 -4.13 11.81 -14.51
C ALA A 74 -4.45 10.47 -13.83
N LYS A 75 -3.46 9.58 -13.66
CA LYS A 75 -3.64 8.32 -12.94
C LYS A 75 -3.47 8.53 -11.45
N LYS A 76 -4.39 7.97 -10.67
CA LYS A 76 -4.26 7.79 -9.23
C LYS A 76 -4.66 6.35 -8.91
N ILE A 77 -3.93 5.71 -8.01
CA ILE A 77 -4.27 4.41 -7.45
C ILE A 77 -4.10 4.44 -5.93
N TYR A 78 -4.87 3.60 -5.24
CA TYR A 78 -4.79 3.40 -3.81
C TYR A 78 -4.34 1.98 -3.52
N ILE A 79 -3.39 1.81 -2.60
CA ILE A 79 -2.83 0.51 -2.29
C ILE A 79 -2.80 0.33 -0.77
N GLN A 80 -3.28 -0.82 -0.33
CA GLN A 80 -3.15 -1.32 1.03
C GLN A 80 -2.29 -2.60 0.98
N VAL A 81 -1.35 -2.74 1.92
CA VAL A 81 -0.37 -3.82 1.94
C VAL A 81 -0.53 -4.65 3.21
N ALA A 82 -0.64 -5.96 3.08
CA ALA A 82 -0.71 -6.86 4.23
C ALA A 82 0.10 -8.13 3.98
N TYR A 83 0.79 -8.65 5.00
CA TYR A 83 1.51 -9.91 4.83
C TYR A 83 0.54 -11.08 4.53
N LYS A 84 -0.49 -11.25 5.36
CA LYS A 84 -1.53 -12.27 5.22
C LYS A 84 -2.90 -11.73 5.65
N LEU A 85 -3.97 -12.31 5.10
CA LEU A 85 -5.36 -12.01 5.44
C LEU A 85 -5.90 -13.07 6.41
N GLU A 86 -5.24 -13.18 7.57
CA GLU A 86 -5.38 -14.33 8.49
C GLU A 86 -6.76 -14.44 9.14
N ASN A 87 -7.54 -13.36 9.14
CA ASN A 87 -8.88 -13.36 9.72
C ASN A 87 -9.77 -12.27 9.11
N GLU A 88 -11.07 -12.37 9.34
CA GLU A 88 -12.06 -11.41 8.85
C GLU A 88 -11.82 -9.98 9.34
N GLN A 89 -11.21 -9.78 10.52
CA GLN A 89 -10.94 -8.42 11.01
C GLN A 89 -9.87 -7.73 10.17
N VAL A 90 -8.81 -8.45 9.80
CA VAL A 90 -7.78 -7.96 8.89
C VAL A 90 -8.39 -7.68 7.51
N VAL A 91 -9.17 -8.61 6.97
CA VAL A 91 -9.86 -8.41 5.67
C VAL A 91 -10.74 -7.16 5.71
N LYS A 92 -11.62 -7.04 6.71
CA LYS A 92 -12.52 -5.88 6.87
C LYS A 92 -11.73 -4.57 7.01
N ARG A 93 -10.59 -4.59 7.69
CA ARG A 93 -9.73 -3.41 7.83
C ARG A 93 -9.07 -3.03 6.50
N GLU A 94 -8.35 -3.96 5.86
CA GLU A 94 -7.56 -3.65 4.67
C GLU A 94 -8.45 -3.29 3.47
N PHE A 95 -9.54 -4.03 3.24
CA PHE A 95 -10.49 -3.72 2.17
C PHE A 95 -11.39 -2.55 2.55
N GLY A 96 -11.91 -2.50 3.78
CA GLY A 96 -12.83 -1.45 4.23
C GLY A 96 -12.19 -0.05 4.20
N ASN A 97 -10.90 0.06 4.52
CA ASN A 97 -10.17 1.31 4.39
C ASN A 97 -10.22 1.87 2.95
N LEU A 98 -10.09 1.00 1.95
CA LEU A 98 -10.16 1.38 0.54
C LEU A 98 -11.60 1.61 0.07
N LEU A 99 -12.56 0.82 0.54
CA LEU A 99 -13.99 0.96 0.19
C LEU A 99 -14.58 2.30 0.67
N ASN A 100 -14.08 2.85 1.77
CA ASN A 100 -14.50 4.15 2.28
C ASN A 100 -14.05 5.34 1.39
N ILE A 101 -13.16 5.11 0.41
CA ILE A 101 -12.74 6.13 -0.54
C ILE A 101 -13.78 6.26 -1.66
N ASN A 102 -14.61 7.29 -1.57
CA ASN A 102 -15.71 7.58 -2.50
C ASN A 102 -15.23 8.19 -3.83
N ASP A 103 -14.43 7.43 -4.59
CA ASP A 103 -14.07 7.73 -5.97
C ASP A 103 -13.96 6.45 -6.82
N GLN A 104 -13.71 6.62 -8.12
CA GLN A 104 -13.64 5.50 -9.09
C GLN A 104 -12.21 5.14 -9.49
N TYR A 105 -11.19 5.64 -8.78
CA TYR A 105 -9.80 5.26 -9.09
C TYR A 105 -9.54 3.81 -8.66
N PRO A 106 -8.63 3.09 -9.34
CA PRO A 106 -8.27 1.72 -8.97
C PRO A 106 -7.76 1.60 -7.53
N LYS A 107 -8.17 0.53 -6.86
CA LYS A 107 -7.86 0.23 -5.45
C LYS A 107 -7.33 -1.19 -5.36
N TYR A 108 -6.24 -1.39 -4.63
CA TYR A 108 -5.56 -2.66 -4.55
C TYR A 108 -5.26 -3.05 -3.10
N VAL A 109 -5.52 -4.30 -2.74
CA VAL A 109 -4.94 -4.94 -1.56
C VAL A 109 -3.84 -5.88 -2.05
N VAL A 110 -2.59 -5.60 -1.68
CA VAL A 110 -1.41 -6.36 -2.10
C VAL A 110 -0.93 -7.22 -0.94
N THR A 111 -0.84 -8.54 -1.14
CA THR A 111 -0.46 -9.46 -0.06
C THR A 111 0.55 -10.53 -0.46
N MET A 112 1.06 -11.27 0.53
CA MET A 112 1.76 -12.54 0.34
C MET A 112 0.87 -13.73 0.78
N ASP A 113 -0.45 -13.56 0.73
CA ASP A 113 -1.39 -14.62 1.06
C ASP A 113 -1.71 -15.46 -0.18
N GLU A 114 -1.23 -16.69 -0.23
CA GLU A 114 -1.42 -17.60 -1.37
C GLU A 114 -2.85 -18.18 -1.44
N PHE A 115 -3.58 -18.15 -0.33
CA PHE A 115 -4.91 -18.76 -0.23
C PHE A 115 -6.03 -17.77 -0.55
N TRP A 116 -5.78 -16.48 -0.42
CA TRP A 116 -6.74 -15.45 -0.77
C TRP A 116 -6.62 -15.06 -2.26
N LYS A 117 -7.74 -15.07 -2.99
CA LYS A 117 -7.78 -14.70 -4.42
C LYS A 117 -8.94 -13.76 -4.78
N ASP A 118 -9.79 -13.44 -3.81
CA ASP A 118 -11.03 -12.73 -4.07
C ASP A 118 -10.84 -11.22 -4.03
N SER A 119 -11.49 -10.54 -4.98
CA SER A 119 -11.66 -9.09 -4.94
C SER A 119 -12.98 -8.75 -4.28
N ILE A 120 -13.03 -7.67 -3.49
CA ILE A 120 -14.23 -7.26 -2.74
C ILE A 120 -14.69 -5.92 -3.27
N GLU A 121 -15.94 -5.85 -3.76
CA GLU A 121 -16.62 -4.59 -4.11
C GLU A 121 -15.79 -3.66 -5.03
N GLY A 122 -15.07 -4.23 -5.99
CA GLY A 122 -14.22 -3.50 -6.94
C GLY A 122 -12.81 -3.17 -6.45
N VAL A 123 -12.49 -3.44 -5.19
CA VAL A 123 -11.11 -3.44 -4.67
C VAL A 123 -10.43 -4.74 -5.07
N GLN A 124 -9.37 -4.62 -5.87
CA GLN A 124 -8.67 -5.77 -6.44
C GLN A 124 -7.65 -6.33 -5.46
N HIS A 125 -7.72 -7.64 -5.21
CA HIS A 125 -6.63 -8.33 -4.54
C HIS A 125 -5.53 -8.70 -5.54
N LEU A 126 -4.28 -8.53 -5.16
CA LEU A 126 -3.12 -8.99 -5.92
C LEU A 126 -2.13 -9.66 -4.97
N TYR A 127 -1.64 -10.84 -5.36
CA TYR A 127 -0.44 -11.38 -4.74
C TYR A 127 0.77 -10.51 -5.14
N ILE A 128 1.78 -10.38 -4.27
CA ILE A 128 2.89 -9.45 -4.46
C ILE A 128 3.61 -9.65 -5.80
N THR A 129 3.84 -10.89 -6.22
CA THR A 129 4.51 -11.15 -7.51
C THR A 129 3.67 -10.66 -8.68
N ASP A 130 2.36 -10.85 -8.64
CA ASP A 130 1.45 -10.39 -9.69
C ASP A 130 1.41 -8.86 -9.73
N PHE A 131 1.42 -8.19 -8.57
CA PHE A 131 1.54 -6.74 -8.48
C PHE A 131 2.82 -6.22 -9.14
N LEU A 132 3.97 -6.86 -8.84
CA LEU A 132 5.28 -6.47 -9.37
C LEU A 132 5.42 -6.76 -10.87
N MET A 133 4.79 -7.83 -11.37
CA MET A 133 4.87 -8.24 -12.77
C MET A 133 3.83 -7.56 -13.66
N LYS A 134 2.80 -6.93 -13.09
CA LYS A 134 1.76 -6.24 -13.86
C LYS A 134 2.38 -5.15 -14.73
N GLU A 135 2.03 -5.08 -16.02
CA GLU A 135 2.57 -4.05 -16.92
C GLU A 135 2.08 -2.63 -16.59
N ALA A 136 0.80 -2.52 -16.22
CA ALA A 136 0.19 -1.26 -15.84
C ALA A 136 -0.85 -1.45 -14.74
N TRP A 137 -0.94 -0.46 -13.85
CA TRP A 137 -2.06 -0.25 -12.93
C TRP A 137 -2.98 0.84 -13.49
#